data_AF-A0A165LSG9-F1
#
_entry.id   AF-A0A165LSG9-F1
#
_cell.length_a   1.000
_cell.length_b   1.000
_cell.length_c   1.000
_cell.angle_alpha   90.00
_cell.angle_beta   90.00
_cell.angle_gamma   90.00
#
_symmetry.space_group_name_H-M   'P 1'
#
loop_
_entity.id
_entity.type
_entity.pdbx_description
1 polymer ?
#
loop_
_entity_poly.entity_id
_entity_poly.type
_entity_poly.pdbx_seq_one_letter_code
_entity_poly.pdbx_strand_id
1 'polypeptide(L)'
;MSEQLTFREAMGPVSGDGNIDCSARGLTSLEGAPQEVRWDFNCSGNRLESLEGGPVGAYINIDCSDNLLGTLIGAPPIVGAFNCSGNQLTTLQGGPMEVAADFDCSDNMLDSLDGGPAFVGGNYSCAGNELTSLVGAPAEVGDFDCSANRLMSLAGCPDVVNGDFICGDNDELFTEEDVREACEVRGNVINGI
;
A
#
# COMPACT_ATOMS: atom_id res chain seq x y z
N MET A 1 -17.81 -25.25 -1.63
CA MET A 1 -18.33 -23.86 -1.77
C MET A 1 -17.81 -23.13 -0.57
N SER A 2 -16.85 -22.22 -0.72
CA SER A 2 -16.58 -21.25 0.33
C SER A 2 -17.87 -20.46 0.54
N GLU A 3 -18.33 -20.34 1.78
CA GLU A 3 -19.45 -19.44 2.08
C GLU A 3 -18.99 -18.03 1.72
N GLN A 4 -19.72 -17.38 0.80
CA GLN A 4 -19.58 -15.95 0.60
C GLN A 4 -20.13 -15.27 1.85
N LEU A 5 -19.35 -14.35 2.43
CA LEU A 5 -19.75 -13.54 3.56
C LEU A 5 -19.55 -12.08 3.20
N THR A 6 -20.65 -11.36 3.03
CA THR A 6 -20.64 -9.93 2.70
C THR A 6 -20.51 -9.08 3.97
N PHE A 7 -20.06 -7.83 3.80
CA PHE A 7 -20.09 -6.84 4.87
C PHE A 7 -21.49 -6.70 5.49
N ARG A 8 -22.54 -6.63 4.66
CA ARG A 8 -23.94 -6.50 5.13
C ARG A 8 -24.34 -7.64 6.05
N GLU A 9 -23.99 -8.88 5.71
CA GLU A 9 -24.33 -10.06 6.50
C GLU A 9 -23.57 -10.11 7.82
N ALA A 10 -22.28 -9.73 7.81
CA ALA A 10 -21.43 -9.78 9.00
C ALA A 10 -21.67 -8.61 9.97
N MET A 11 -21.94 -7.41 9.46
CA MET A 11 -21.99 -6.17 10.25
C MET A 11 -23.40 -5.60 10.41
N GLY A 12 -24.35 -6.02 9.57
CA GLY A 12 -25.69 -5.40 9.51
C GLY A 12 -25.65 -3.98 8.93
N PRO A 13 -26.65 -3.13 9.26
CA PRO A 13 -26.63 -1.72 8.89
C PRO A 13 -25.65 -0.93 9.78
N VAL A 14 -24.67 -0.29 9.15
CA VAL A 14 -23.66 0.56 9.81
C VAL A 14 -23.66 1.94 9.13
N SER A 15 -23.62 3.02 9.92
CA SER A 15 -23.40 4.38 9.40
C SER A 15 -21.90 4.62 9.19
N GLY A 16 -21.55 5.42 8.19
CA GLY A 16 -20.18 5.85 7.93
C GLY A 16 -19.73 7.12 8.67
N ASP A 17 -20.51 7.63 9.61
CA ASP A 17 -20.17 8.87 10.35
C ASP A 17 -18.93 8.75 11.26
N GLY A 18 -18.41 7.54 11.45
CA GLY A 18 -17.27 7.22 12.31
C GLY A 18 -16.35 6.15 11.71
N ASN A 19 -15.41 5.67 12.53
CA ASN A 19 -14.53 4.56 12.17
C ASN A 19 -15.33 3.27 12.00
N ILE A 20 -14.99 2.48 10.99
CA ILE A 20 -15.56 1.16 10.75
C ILE A 20 -14.45 0.14 10.82
N ASP A 21 -14.62 -0.85 11.69
CA ASP A 21 -13.73 -2.01 11.80
C ASP A 21 -14.52 -3.29 11.51
N CYS A 22 -14.28 -3.83 10.31
CA CYS A 22 -14.74 -5.14 9.87
C CYS A 22 -13.59 -6.13 9.65
N SER A 23 -12.45 -5.93 10.31
CA SER A 23 -11.28 -6.80 10.23
C SER A 23 -11.57 -8.22 10.73
N ALA A 24 -10.78 -9.19 10.26
CA ALA A 24 -10.73 -10.57 10.76
C ALA A 24 -12.09 -11.31 10.83
N ARG A 25 -12.99 -11.07 9.86
CA ARG A 25 -14.35 -11.63 9.83
C ARG A 25 -14.55 -12.71 8.78
N GLY A 26 -13.55 -12.97 7.95
CA GLY A 26 -13.67 -13.89 6.82
C GLY A 26 -14.55 -13.36 5.69
N LEU A 27 -14.65 -12.03 5.57
CA LEU A 27 -15.40 -11.38 4.49
C LEU A 27 -14.81 -11.77 3.13
N THR A 28 -15.68 -12.03 2.17
CA THR A 28 -15.31 -12.23 0.76
C THR A 28 -15.76 -11.06 -0.12
N SER A 29 -16.57 -10.15 0.42
CA SER A 29 -17.04 -8.96 -0.29
C SER A 29 -17.37 -7.83 0.68
N LEU A 30 -17.12 -6.59 0.25
CA LEU A 30 -17.54 -5.38 0.96
C LEU A 30 -18.99 -4.97 0.64
N GLU A 31 -19.76 -5.79 -0.07
CA GLU A 31 -21.15 -5.48 -0.42
C GLU A 31 -21.98 -5.04 0.79
N GLY A 32 -22.56 -3.84 0.66
CA GLY A 32 -23.39 -3.20 1.68
C GLY A 32 -22.64 -2.39 2.72
N ALA A 33 -21.31 -2.24 2.59
CA ALA A 33 -20.56 -1.21 3.30
C ALA A 33 -21.07 0.19 2.92
N PRO A 34 -21.03 1.15 3.86
CA PRO A 34 -21.36 2.54 3.55
C PRO A 34 -20.33 3.11 2.55
N GLN A 35 -20.83 3.80 1.54
CA GLN A 35 -20.01 4.38 0.47
C GLN A 35 -19.22 5.62 0.94
N GLU A 36 -19.75 6.32 1.94
CA GLU A 36 -19.08 7.43 2.61
C GLU A 36 -18.68 6.98 4.01
N VAL A 37 -17.40 7.07 4.33
CA VAL A 37 -16.84 6.82 5.67
C VAL A 37 -16.06 8.06 6.07
N ARG A 38 -16.19 8.52 7.30
CA ARG A 38 -15.66 9.83 7.68
C ARG A 38 -14.16 9.82 8.03
N TRP A 39 -13.65 8.68 8.48
CA TRP A 39 -12.32 8.58 9.08
C TRP A 39 -11.61 7.30 8.62
N ASP A 40 -11.75 6.21 9.38
CA ASP A 40 -11.02 4.96 9.14
C ASP A 40 -11.96 3.84 8.69
N PHE A 41 -11.55 3.09 7.67
CA PHE A 41 -12.19 1.85 7.23
C PHE A 41 -11.17 0.71 7.27
N ASN A 42 -11.26 -0.12 8.31
CA ASN A 42 -10.42 -1.29 8.47
C ASN A 42 -11.17 -2.55 8.01
N CYS A 43 -10.70 -3.15 6.92
CA CYS A 43 -11.15 -4.43 6.40
C CYS A 43 -10.03 -5.49 6.31
N SER A 44 -8.98 -5.36 7.11
CA SER A 44 -7.83 -6.26 7.09
C SER A 44 -8.14 -7.68 7.59
N GLY A 45 -7.29 -8.66 7.24
CA GLY A 45 -7.39 -10.03 7.73
C GLY A 45 -8.65 -10.78 7.24
N ASN A 46 -9.10 -10.49 6.03
CA ASN A 46 -10.29 -11.10 5.42
C ASN A 46 -9.90 -12.01 4.25
N ARG A 47 -10.83 -12.29 3.35
CA ARG A 47 -10.63 -13.10 2.13
C ARG A 47 -11.10 -12.31 0.90
N LEU A 48 -10.88 -11.00 0.91
CA LEU A 48 -11.28 -10.11 -0.16
C LEU A 48 -10.38 -10.32 -1.38
N GLU A 49 -10.98 -10.49 -2.55
CA GLU A 49 -10.26 -10.53 -3.84
C GLU A 49 -10.37 -9.19 -4.59
N SER A 50 -11.29 -8.31 -4.18
CA SER A 50 -11.43 -6.93 -4.65
C SER A 50 -11.94 -6.01 -3.52
N LEU A 51 -11.80 -4.70 -3.71
CA LEU A 51 -12.35 -3.68 -2.81
C LEU A 51 -13.70 -3.13 -3.30
N GLU A 52 -14.28 -3.73 -4.35
CA GLU A 52 -15.59 -3.32 -4.87
C GLU A 52 -16.68 -3.44 -3.81
N GLY A 53 -17.56 -2.44 -3.77
CA GLY A 53 -18.60 -2.30 -2.75
C GLY A 53 -18.12 -1.64 -1.45
N GLY A 54 -16.81 -1.38 -1.31
CA GLY A 54 -16.23 -0.60 -0.23
C GLY A 54 -16.54 0.90 -0.30
N PRO A 55 -16.00 1.70 0.64
CA PRO A 55 -16.15 3.14 0.63
C PRO A 55 -15.39 3.79 -0.54
N VAL A 56 -15.98 4.86 -1.10
CA VAL A 56 -15.44 5.63 -2.24
C VAL A 56 -15.14 7.09 -1.89
N GLY A 57 -15.34 7.47 -0.62
CA GLY A 57 -15.05 8.80 -0.11
C GLY A 57 -13.58 9.17 -0.21
N ALA A 58 -13.28 10.48 -0.29
CA ALA A 58 -11.93 10.99 -0.34
C ALA A 58 -11.34 11.18 1.07
N TYR A 59 -10.02 11.07 1.18
CA TYR A 59 -9.26 11.29 2.43
C TYR A 59 -9.62 10.34 3.58
N ILE A 60 -10.22 9.20 3.27
CA ILE A 60 -10.42 8.11 4.23
C ILE A 60 -9.14 7.32 4.40
N ASN A 61 -8.88 6.85 5.62
CA ASN A 61 -7.82 5.89 5.88
C ASN A 61 -8.36 4.49 5.62
N ILE A 62 -7.70 3.72 4.77
CA ILE A 62 -8.09 2.33 4.47
C ILE A 62 -6.97 1.40 4.89
N ASP A 63 -7.34 0.41 5.69
CA ASP A 63 -6.52 -0.77 5.95
C ASP A 63 -7.20 -1.98 5.32
N CYS A 64 -6.64 -2.46 4.20
CA CYS A 64 -7.06 -3.68 3.53
C CYS A 64 -5.95 -4.74 3.51
N SER A 65 -5.01 -4.65 4.45
CA SER A 65 -3.92 -5.63 4.60
C SER A 65 -4.43 -7.06 4.85
N ASP A 66 -3.58 -8.05 4.62
CA ASP A 66 -3.86 -9.46 4.92
C ASP A 66 -5.16 -9.96 4.26
N ASN A 67 -5.24 -9.82 2.94
CA ASN A 67 -6.37 -10.28 2.12
C ASN A 67 -5.88 -11.13 0.93
N LEU A 68 -6.72 -11.34 -0.07
CA LEU A 68 -6.39 -12.10 -1.29
C LEU A 68 -6.43 -11.19 -2.53
N LEU A 69 -6.16 -9.89 -2.36
CA LEU A 69 -6.26 -8.91 -3.44
C LEU A 69 -5.19 -9.19 -4.50
N GLY A 70 -5.61 -9.38 -5.75
CA GLY A 70 -4.71 -9.46 -6.90
C GLY A 70 -4.48 -8.12 -7.61
N THR A 71 -5.40 -7.16 -7.40
CA THR A 71 -5.33 -5.77 -7.86
C THR A 71 -5.98 -4.87 -6.81
N LEU A 72 -5.84 -3.55 -6.95
CA LEU A 72 -6.49 -2.59 -6.06
C LEU A 72 -7.85 -2.09 -6.58
N ILE A 73 -8.44 -2.76 -7.58
CA ILE A 73 -9.74 -2.38 -8.16
C ILE A 73 -10.80 -2.22 -7.05
N GLY A 74 -11.47 -1.08 -7.08
CA GLY A 74 -12.48 -0.68 -6.09
C GLY A 74 -11.96 0.26 -5.00
N ALA A 75 -10.64 0.47 -4.91
CA ALA A 75 -10.07 1.50 -4.04
C ALA A 75 -10.50 2.91 -4.51
N PRO A 76 -10.75 3.85 -3.58
CA PRO A 76 -10.92 5.26 -3.92
C PRO A 76 -9.62 5.86 -4.48
N PRO A 77 -9.72 6.82 -5.44
CA PRO A 77 -8.55 7.40 -6.09
C PRO A 77 -7.73 8.35 -5.20
N ILE A 78 -8.31 8.85 -4.10
CA ILE A 78 -7.68 9.79 -3.16
C ILE A 78 -7.99 9.33 -1.74
N VAL A 79 -6.96 9.14 -0.92
CA VAL A 79 -7.05 8.58 0.43
C VAL A 79 -6.19 9.35 1.43
N GLY A 80 -6.47 9.15 2.73
CA GLY A 80 -5.63 9.63 3.81
C GLY A 80 -4.36 8.78 3.89
N ALA A 81 -4.45 7.63 4.55
CA ALA A 81 -3.48 6.55 4.53
C ALA A 81 -4.06 5.31 3.82
N PHE A 82 -3.20 4.49 3.23
CA PHE A 82 -3.61 3.27 2.54
C PHE A 82 -2.64 2.13 2.76
N ASN A 83 -3.10 1.10 3.47
CA ASN A 83 -2.34 -0.11 3.72
C ASN A 83 -2.96 -1.28 2.94
N CYS A 84 -2.23 -1.80 1.96
CA CYS A 84 -2.55 -3.00 1.19
C CYS A 84 -1.49 -4.10 1.32
N SER A 85 -0.69 -4.06 2.39
CA SER A 85 0.34 -5.07 2.67
C SER A 85 -0.22 -6.49 2.83
N GLY A 86 0.61 -7.51 2.64
CA GLY A 86 0.22 -8.91 2.88
C GLY A 86 -0.89 -9.40 1.96
N ASN A 87 -0.83 -9.03 0.67
CA ASN A 87 -1.82 -9.42 -0.34
C ASN A 87 -1.16 -10.26 -1.46
N GLN A 88 -1.84 -10.39 -2.59
CA GLN A 88 -1.34 -11.10 -3.77
C GLN A 88 -1.18 -10.15 -4.97
N LEU A 89 -0.89 -8.87 -4.70
CA LEU A 89 -0.83 -7.85 -5.75
C LEU A 89 0.35 -8.13 -6.68
N THR A 90 0.07 -8.17 -7.99
CA THR A 90 1.10 -8.14 -9.04
C THR A 90 1.15 -6.79 -9.74
N THR A 91 0.27 -5.86 -9.38
CA THR A 91 0.23 -4.49 -9.87
C THR A 91 -0.47 -3.58 -8.87
N LEU A 92 -0.09 -2.30 -8.86
CA LEU A 92 -0.78 -1.26 -8.09
C LEU A 92 -1.95 -0.63 -8.87
N GLN A 93 -2.19 -1.04 -10.13
CA GLN A 93 -3.30 -0.53 -10.92
C GLN A 93 -4.66 -0.68 -10.21
N GLY A 94 -5.47 0.36 -10.34
CA GLY A 94 -6.76 0.47 -9.66
C GLY A 94 -6.68 1.05 -8.24
N GLY A 95 -5.47 1.29 -7.73
CA GLY A 95 -5.23 1.89 -6.42
C GLY A 95 -5.40 3.41 -6.37
N PRO A 96 -5.16 4.00 -5.19
CA PRO A 96 -5.15 5.45 -5.03
C PRO A 96 -4.04 6.10 -5.86
N MET A 97 -4.34 7.23 -6.48
CA MET A 97 -3.37 8.05 -7.21
C MET A 97 -2.72 9.12 -6.30
N GLU A 98 -3.42 9.49 -5.22
CA GLU A 98 -2.97 10.46 -4.21
C GLU A 98 -3.21 9.89 -2.81
N VAL A 99 -2.16 9.82 -2.00
CA VAL A 99 -2.19 9.37 -0.61
C VAL A 99 -1.66 10.52 0.26
N ALA A 100 -2.49 11.08 1.13
CA ALA A 100 -2.13 12.25 1.92
C ALA A 100 -1.11 11.95 3.04
N ALA A 101 -1.05 10.71 3.50
CA ALA A 101 -0.19 10.21 4.55
C ALA A 101 0.59 8.97 4.06
N ASP A 102 0.51 7.85 4.76
CA ASP A 102 1.34 6.67 4.51
C ASP A 102 0.72 5.74 3.47
N PHE A 103 1.57 5.19 2.60
CA PHE A 103 1.25 4.14 1.63
C PHE A 103 2.09 2.90 1.89
N ASP A 104 1.45 1.78 2.17
CA ASP A 104 2.11 0.51 2.43
C ASP A 104 1.59 -0.57 1.47
N CYS A 105 2.45 -1.00 0.55
CA CYS A 105 2.21 -2.11 -0.36
C CYS A 105 3.23 -3.26 -0.15
N SER A 106 3.79 -3.37 1.05
CA SER A 106 4.76 -4.40 1.40
C SER A 106 4.18 -5.82 1.33
N ASP A 107 5.05 -6.84 1.28
CA ASP A 107 4.67 -8.25 1.31
C ASP A 107 3.62 -8.61 0.25
N ASN A 108 3.97 -8.37 -1.01
CA ASN A 108 3.15 -8.65 -2.20
C ASN A 108 4.02 -9.35 -3.28
N MET A 109 3.54 -9.40 -4.52
CA MET A 109 4.25 -10.00 -5.66
C MET A 109 4.49 -8.96 -6.77
N LEU A 110 4.76 -7.70 -6.40
CA LEU A 110 4.98 -6.61 -7.33
C LEU A 110 6.35 -6.76 -8.01
N ASP A 111 6.39 -6.65 -9.33
CA ASP A 111 7.63 -6.58 -10.12
C ASP A 111 7.97 -5.15 -10.59
N SER A 112 7.01 -4.23 -10.45
CA SER A 112 7.10 -2.80 -10.73
C SER A 112 6.18 -2.01 -9.79
N LEU A 113 6.50 -0.73 -9.54
CA LEU A 113 5.63 0.21 -8.82
C LEU A 113 4.68 0.98 -9.76
N ASP A 114 4.71 0.68 -11.05
CA ASP A 114 3.82 1.28 -12.05
C ASP A 114 2.33 1.13 -11.67
N GLY A 115 1.60 2.24 -11.80
CA GLY A 115 0.19 2.32 -11.40
C GLY A 115 -0.03 2.63 -9.92
N GLY A 116 1.05 2.79 -9.13
CA GLY A 116 0.99 3.30 -7.77
C GLY A 116 0.68 4.80 -7.67
N PRO A 117 0.58 5.33 -6.44
CA PRO A 117 0.29 6.74 -6.22
C PRO A 117 1.42 7.64 -6.72
N ALA A 118 1.07 8.69 -7.45
CA ALA A 118 2.02 9.70 -7.92
C ALA A 118 2.42 10.68 -6.79
N PHE A 119 1.59 10.77 -5.74
CA PHE A 119 1.83 11.59 -4.56
C PHE A 119 1.58 10.78 -3.29
N VAL A 120 2.58 10.74 -2.40
CA VAL A 120 2.48 10.18 -1.06
C VAL A 120 3.05 11.21 -0.07
N GLY A 121 2.21 11.71 0.82
CA GLY A 121 2.58 12.78 1.76
C GLY A 121 3.37 12.32 2.98
N GLY A 122 3.39 11.01 3.24
CA GLY A 122 4.07 10.37 4.36
C GLY A 122 5.03 9.27 3.89
N ASN A 123 5.05 8.17 4.62
CA ASN A 123 5.98 7.07 4.39
C ASN A 123 5.50 6.17 3.24
N TYR A 124 6.45 5.60 2.51
CA TYR A 124 6.19 4.66 1.42
C TYR A 124 6.94 3.36 1.66
N SER A 125 6.22 2.26 1.82
CA SER A 125 6.82 0.92 1.93
C SER A 125 6.41 0.03 0.76
N CYS A 126 7.41 -0.49 0.06
CA CYS A 126 7.28 -1.57 -0.91
C CYS A 126 8.17 -2.77 -0.58
N ALA A 127 8.53 -2.93 0.70
CA ALA A 127 9.36 -4.03 1.17
C ALA A 127 8.75 -5.41 0.85
N GLY A 128 9.57 -6.45 0.69
CA GLY A 128 9.05 -7.82 0.53
C GLY A 128 8.28 -8.04 -0.79
N ASN A 129 8.81 -7.54 -1.90
CA ASN A 129 8.24 -7.70 -3.24
C ASN A 129 9.26 -8.36 -4.19
N GLU A 130 8.98 -8.36 -5.50
CA GLU A 130 9.86 -8.88 -6.54
C GLU A 130 10.48 -7.78 -7.41
N LEU A 131 10.59 -6.55 -6.88
CA LEU A 131 11.03 -5.39 -7.65
C LEU A 131 12.49 -5.54 -8.10
N THR A 132 12.75 -5.22 -9.37
CA THR A 132 14.12 -5.18 -9.93
C THR A 132 14.64 -3.76 -10.15
N SER A 133 13.75 -2.78 -10.08
CA SER A 133 14.02 -1.34 -10.06
C SER A 133 12.92 -0.64 -9.25
N LEU A 134 13.10 0.65 -8.97
CA LEU A 134 12.14 1.50 -8.26
C LEU A 134 11.27 2.34 -9.21
N VAL A 135 11.32 2.05 -10.51
CA VAL A 135 10.49 2.75 -11.51
C VAL A 135 9.02 2.69 -11.10
N GLY A 136 8.37 3.87 -11.08
CA GLY A 136 7.00 4.05 -10.64
C GLY A 136 6.87 4.56 -9.20
N ALA A 137 7.96 4.65 -8.44
CA ALA A 137 7.96 5.30 -7.12
C ALA A 137 7.56 6.79 -7.23
N PRO A 138 6.90 7.36 -6.20
CA PRO A 138 6.64 8.80 -6.13
C PRO A 138 7.96 9.59 -6.02
N ALA A 139 7.93 10.84 -6.49
CA ALA A 139 9.12 11.69 -6.53
C ALA A 139 9.59 12.16 -5.14
N GLU A 140 8.68 12.33 -4.18
CA GLU A 140 9.01 12.75 -2.82
C GLU A 140 8.20 11.95 -1.81
N VAL A 141 8.86 11.52 -0.72
CA VAL A 141 8.28 10.75 0.38
C VAL A 141 8.90 11.13 1.73
N GLY A 142 8.29 10.65 2.82
CA GLY A 142 8.85 10.61 4.18
C GLY A 142 10.00 9.59 4.27
N ASP A 143 9.74 8.48 4.95
CA ASP A 143 10.61 7.29 4.88
C ASP A 143 10.30 6.49 3.60
N PHE A 144 11.33 5.85 3.05
CA PHE A 144 11.20 4.96 1.89
C PHE A 144 11.80 3.59 2.20
N ASP A 145 10.95 2.56 2.25
CA ASP A 145 11.38 1.18 2.48
C ASP A 145 11.20 0.33 1.22
N CYS A 146 12.32 -0.02 0.60
CA CYS A 146 12.40 -0.95 -0.52
C CYS A 146 13.26 -2.18 -0.20
N SER A 147 13.35 -2.55 1.08
CA SER A 147 14.07 -3.74 1.51
C SER A 147 13.44 -5.04 1.01
N ALA A 148 14.17 -6.15 1.12
CA ALA A 148 13.65 -7.49 0.78
C ALA A 148 13.04 -7.56 -0.63
N ASN A 149 13.78 -7.10 -1.63
CA ASN A 149 13.38 -7.09 -3.04
C ASN A 149 14.49 -7.74 -3.91
N ARG A 150 14.41 -7.62 -5.24
CA ARG A 150 15.39 -8.14 -6.20
C ARG A 150 16.10 -7.00 -6.95
N LEU A 151 16.32 -5.88 -6.27
CA LEU A 151 16.87 -4.68 -6.91
C LEU A 151 18.31 -4.93 -7.35
N MET A 152 18.58 -4.67 -8.64
CA MET A 152 19.93 -4.65 -9.21
C MET A 152 20.48 -3.22 -9.40
N SER A 153 19.61 -2.22 -9.25
CA SER A 153 19.94 -0.80 -9.32
C SER A 153 18.88 0.01 -8.59
N LEU A 154 19.20 1.24 -8.20
CA LEU A 154 18.25 2.21 -7.65
C LEU A 154 17.56 3.05 -8.73
N ALA A 155 17.47 2.54 -9.97
CA ALA A 155 16.78 3.25 -11.04
C ALA A 155 15.31 3.49 -10.68
N GLY A 156 14.85 4.72 -10.79
CA GLY A 156 13.49 5.13 -10.40
C GLY A 156 13.33 5.45 -8.91
N CYS A 157 14.43 5.51 -8.15
CA CYS A 157 14.40 5.95 -6.75
C CYS A 157 13.79 7.37 -6.61
N PRO A 158 13.07 7.67 -5.50
CA PRO A 158 12.46 8.98 -5.28
C PRO A 158 13.48 10.12 -5.35
N ASP A 159 13.15 11.23 -6.00
CA ASP A 159 14.03 12.41 -6.06
C ASP A 159 14.44 12.89 -4.65
N VAL A 160 13.49 12.87 -3.70
CA VAL A 160 13.71 13.28 -2.30
C VAL A 160 13.08 12.28 -1.33
N VAL A 161 13.88 11.83 -0.35
CA VAL A 161 13.43 11.05 0.80
C VAL A 161 13.70 11.87 2.06
N ASN A 162 12.64 12.37 2.67
CA ASN A 162 12.73 13.29 3.81
C ASN A 162 13.17 12.61 5.12
N GLY A 163 12.97 11.31 5.22
CA GLY A 163 13.34 10.47 6.34
C GLY A 163 14.39 9.43 5.97
N ASP A 164 14.24 8.22 6.50
CA ASP A 164 15.17 7.12 6.31
C ASP A 164 14.93 6.40 4.97
N PHE A 165 16.03 5.97 4.34
CA PHE A 165 16.02 5.12 3.15
C PHE A 165 16.47 3.71 3.52
N ILE A 166 15.55 2.74 3.44
CA ILE A 166 15.77 1.36 3.87
C ILE A 166 15.83 0.46 2.64
N CYS A 167 16.98 -0.17 2.39
CA CYS A 167 17.22 -0.93 1.16
C CYS A 167 18.00 -2.24 1.36
N GLY A 168 18.05 -2.74 2.60
CA GLY A 168 18.65 -4.03 2.92
C GLY A 168 17.98 -5.21 2.19
N ASP A 169 18.65 -6.36 2.18
CA ASP A 169 18.12 -7.62 1.63
C ASP A 169 17.66 -7.53 0.16
N ASN A 170 18.45 -6.87 -0.69
CA ASN A 170 18.30 -6.88 -2.14
C ASN A 170 19.35 -7.76 -2.82
N ASP A 171 19.13 -8.09 -4.11
CA ASP A 171 20.09 -8.86 -4.90
C ASP A 171 21.45 -8.14 -5.03
N GLU A 172 21.42 -6.81 -5.17
CA GLU A 172 22.60 -5.94 -5.07
C GLU A 172 22.69 -5.30 -3.67
N LEU A 173 23.92 -5.09 -3.21
CA LEU A 173 24.22 -4.52 -1.90
C LEU A 173 24.58 -3.04 -2.05
N PHE A 174 23.62 -2.16 -1.79
CA PHE A 174 23.79 -0.71 -1.97
C PHE A 174 24.45 -0.06 -0.75
N THR A 175 25.58 0.61 -0.96
CA THR A 175 26.22 1.43 0.07
C THR A 175 25.45 2.75 0.28
N GLU A 176 25.78 3.47 1.36
CA GLU A 176 25.24 4.83 1.56
C GLU A 176 25.64 5.78 0.43
N GLU A 177 26.82 5.60 -0.17
CA GLU A 177 27.27 6.39 -1.32
C GLU A 177 26.37 6.13 -2.53
N ASP A 178 26.10 4.85 -2.87
CA ASP A 178 25.22 4.49 -4.00
C ASP A 178 23.82 5.10 -3.85
N VAL A 179 23.26 5.05 -2.64
CA VAL A 179 21.92 5.60 -2.35
C VAL A 179 21.91 7.12 -2.50
N ARG A 180 22.93 7.81 -1.98
CA ARG A 180 23.01 9.28 -2.04
C ARG A 180 23.40 9.80 -3.43
N GLU A 181 23.99 8.97 -4.29
CA GLU A 181 24.16 9.27 -5.71
C GLU A 181 22.85 9.14 -6.49
N ALA A 182 21.98 8.21 -6.10
CA ALA A 182 20.68 8.00 -6.72
C ALA A 182 19.63 9.05 -6.28
N CYS A 183 19.60 9.41 -4.99
CA CYS A 183 18.48 10.14 -4.37
C CYS A 183 18.91 11.12 -3.26
N GLU A 184 18.17 12.22 -3.09
CA GLU A 184 18.37 13.12 -1.94
C GLU A 184 17.74 12.52 -0.68
N VAL A 185 18.53 11.80 0.12
CA VAL A 185 18.09 11.24 1.41
C VAL A 185 18.48 12.18 2.56
N ARG A 186 17.51 12.62 3.36
CA ARG A 186 17.74 13.54 4.49
C ARG A 186 17.93 12.82 5.83
N GLY A 187 17.42 11.60 5.97
CA GLY A 187 17.66 10.73 7.11
C GLY A 187 18.85 9.79 6.92
N ASN A 188 18.74 8.62 7.55
CA ASN A 188 19.73 7.55 7.52
C ASN A 188 19.53 6.67 6.29
N VAL A 189 20.63 6.07 5.83
CA VAL A 189 20.57 4.94 4.89
C VAL A 189 20.73 3.65 5.70
N ILE A 190 19.74 2.77 5.61
CA ILE A 190 19.68 1.48 6.33
C ILE A 190 19.75 0.35 5.30
N ASN A 191 20.94 -0.18 5.10
CA ASN A 191 21.25 -1.14 4.02
C ASN A 191 21.71 -2.53 4.51
N GLY A 192 21.68 -2.78 5.82
CA GLY A 192 21.97 -4.09 6.41
C GLY A 192 23.44 -4.54 6.37
N ILE A 193 24.37 -3.61 6.10
CA ILE A 193 25.83 -3.83 6.02
C ILE A 193 26.51 -3.55 7.36
#